data_AF-A0A7W1F2Z4-F1
#
_entry.id   AF-A0A7W1F2Z4-F1
#
_cell.length_a   1.000
_cell.length_b   1.000
_cell.length_c   1.000
_cell.angle_alpha   90.00
_cell.angle_beta   90.00
_cell.angle_gamma   90.00
#
_symmetry.space_group_name_H-M   'P 1'
#
loop_
_entity.id
_entity.type
_entity.pdbx_description
1 polymer ?
#
loop_
_entity_poly.entity_id
_entity_poly.type
_entity_poly.pdbx_seq_one_letter_code
_entity_poly.pdbx_strand_id
1 'polypeptide(L)' 'AKAGIAVKDAKEGSTWAQTGAVDDRVAALMAVMLDLRQRAREQRDFAASDQIRDGLGRLGIVVQDAKDGATWSFARSAS' A
#
# COMPACT_ATOMS: atom_id res chain seq x y z
N ALA A 1 2.94 10.75 25.49
CA ALA A 1 4.35 10.91 25.09
C ALA A 1 4.41 11.87 23.91
N LYS A 2 5.27 12.90 23.96
CA LYS A 2 5.43 13.88 22.88
C LYS A 2 6.20 13.25 21.72
N ALA A 3 5.69 13.36 20.49
CA ALA A 3 6.49 13.18 19.27
C ALA A 3 6.63 14.56 18.62
N GLY A 4 7.82 15.15 18.74
CA GLY A 4 8.18 16.40 18.05
C GLY A 4 8.65 16.09 16.64
N ILE A 5 8.11 16.81 15.66
CA ILE A 5 8.70 16.93 14.33
C ILE A 5 9.26 18.35 14.25
N ALA A 6 10.58 18.47 14.33
CA ALA A 6 11.26 19.71 14.01
C ALA A 6 11.33 19.84 12.49
N VAL A 7 10.62 20.83 11.93
CA VAL A 7 10.79 21.23 10.55
C VAL A 7 11.62 22.51 10.58
N LYS A 8 12.87 22.43 10.12
CA LYS A 8 13.64 23.62 9.77
C LYS A 8 13.08 24.18 8.46
N ASP A 9 12.91 25.49 8.43
CA ASP A 9 12.51 26.26 7.26
C ASP A 9 13.29 25.83 6.01
N ALA A 10 12.60 25.21 5.05
CA ALA A 10 13.08 25.01 3.70
C ALA A 10 12.16 25.79 2.76
N LYS A 11 12.73 26.90 2.31
CA LYS A 11 12.23 27.91 1.38
C LYS A 11 11.87 27.28 0.01
N GLU A 12 10.72 27.69 -0.52
CA GLU A 12 10.35 27.75 -1.95
C GLU A 12 10.64 26.53 -2.85
N GLY A 13 9.57 25.86 -3.30
CA GLY A 13 9.53 25.25 -4.63
C GLY A 13 9.80 23.74 -4.72
N SER A 14 8.77 22.93 -4.46
CA SER A 14 8.38 21.75 -5.27
C SER A 14 7.33 20.96 -4.50
N THR A 15 6.06 21.29 -4.70
CA THR A 15 4.93 20.56 -4.11
C THR A 15 4.63 19.33 -4.97
N TRP A 16 5.26 18.21 -4.63
CA TRP A 16 4.79 16.86 -4.95
C TRP A 16 4.95 16.05 -3.66
N ALA A 17 4.02 15.28 -3.13
CA ALA A 17 2.74 14.80 -3.60
C ALA A 17 1.73 14.90 -2.45
N GLN A 18 0.50 15.35 -2.75
CA GLN A 18 -0.61 15.20 -1.83
C GLN A 18 -1.17 13.79 -1.99
N THR A 19 -0.49 12.80 -1.39
CA THR A 19 -1.15 11.54 -1.07
C THR A 19 -1.97 11.84 0.18
N GLY A 20 -3.28 12.03 0.02
CA GLY A 20 -4.18 12.20 1.17
C GLY A 20 -3.86 11.11 2.20
N ALA A 21 -3.74 11.50 3.47
CA ALA A 21 -3.34 10.60 4.54
C ALA A 21 -4.13 9.28 4.42
N VAL A 22 -3.42 8.20 4.06
CA VAL A 22 -4.01 6.86 4.02
C VAL A 22 -4.42 6.57 5.45
N ASP A 23 -5.70 6.28 5.67
CA ASP A 23 -6.19 5.92 7.00
C ASP A 23 -5.35 4.74 7.54
N ASP A 24 -4.82 4.89 8.75
CA ASP A 24 -3.95 3.88 9.38
C ASP A 24 -4.61 2.49 9.41
N ARG A 25 -5.95 2.43 9.47
CA ARG A 25 -6.72 1.18 9.42
C ARG A 25 -6.67 0.54 8.04
N VAL A 26 -6.69 1.33 6.98
CA VAL A 26 -6.53 0.84 5.61
C VAL A 26 -5.12 0.31 5.41
N ALA A 27 -4.10 1.01 5.92
CA ALA A 27 -2.72 0.53 5.87
C ALA A 27 -2.56 -0.81 6.64
N ALA A 28 -3.13 -0.92 7.83
CA ALA A 28 -3.12 -2.15 8.63
C ALA A 28 -3.86 -3.30 7.93
N LEU A 29 -5.03 -3.04 7.34
CA LEU A 29 -5.78 -4.03 6.57
C LEU A 29 -4.97 -4.54 5.36
N MET A 30 -4.31 -3.63 4.65
CA MET A 30 -3.47 -3.99 3.51
C MET A 30 -2.28 -4.86 3.92
N ALA A 31 -1.66 -4.60 5.06
CA ALA A 31 -0.60 -5.47 5.59
C ALA A 31 -1.11 -6.92 5.81
N VAL A 32 -2.32 -7.08 6.37
CA VAL A 32 -2.93 -8.40 6.56
C VAL A 32 -3.25 -9.09 5.23
N MET A 33 -3.78 -8.35 4.25
CA MET A 33 -4.10 -8.92 2.93
C MET A 33 -2.85 -9.39 2.17
N LEU A 34 -1.77 -8.61 2.25
CA LEU A 34 -0.50 -8.97 1.62
C LEU A 34 0.16 -10.17 2.31
N ASP A 35 0.10 -10.25 3.63
CA ASP A 35 0.56 -11.43 4.40
C ASP A 35 -0.24 -12.69 4.02
N LEU A 36 -1.56 -12.60 3.93
CA LEU A 36 -2.39 -13.74 3.51
C LEU A 36 -2.04 -14.23 2.09
N ARG A 37 -1.81 -13.29 1.16
CA ARG A 37 -1.36 -13.61 -0.19
C ARG A 37 0.01 -14.28 -0.20
N GLN A 38 0.94 -13.81 0.63
CA GLN A 38 2.27 -14.40 0.76
C GLN A 38 2.20 -15.83 1.30
N ARG A 39 1.40 -16.07 2.34
CA ARG A 39 1.16 -17.42 2.89
C ARG A 39 0.53 -18.35 1.87
N ALA A 40 -0.42 -17.87 1.07
CA ALA A 40 -1.02 -18.65 -0.01
C ALA A 40 0.04 -19.10 -1.02
N ARG A 41 0.97 -18.21 -1.40
CA ARG A 41 2.10 -18.55 -2.27
C ARG A 41 3.05 -19.57 -1.65
N GLU A 42 3.37 -19.44 -0.37
CA GLU A 42 4.22 -20.39 0.37
C GLU A 42 3.59 -21.79 0.42
N GLN A 43 2.26 -21.85 0.55
CA GLN A 43 1.47 -23.08 0.51
C GLN A 43 1.21 -23.59 -0.91
N ARG A 44 1.71 -22.89 -1.95
CA ARG A 44 1.46 -23.16 -3.37
C ARG A 44 -0.02 -23.10 -3.77
N ASP A 45 -0.84 -22.40 -2.97
CA ASP A 45 -2.21 -22.06 -3.30
C ASP A 45 -2.23 -20.80 -4.17
N PHE A 46 -1.93 -20.98 -5.45
CA PHE A 46 -1.91 -19.88 -6.42
C PHE A 46 -3.31 -19.31 -6.68
N ALA A 47 -4.35 -20.15 -6.56
CA ALA A 47 -5.73 -19.72 -6.75
C ALA A 47 -6.15 -18.70 -5.68
N ALA A 48 -5.85 -18.97 -4.40
CA ALA A 48 -6.12 -18.03 -3.31
C ALA A 48 -5.28 -16.75 -3.45
N SER A 49 -4.00 -16.87 -3.82
CA SER A 49 -3.13 -15.71 -4.08
C SER A 49 -3.70 -14.80 -5.18
N ASP A 50 -4.15 -15.38 -6.28
CA ASP A 50 -4.74 -14.64 -7.40
C ASP A 50 -6.09 -14.03 -7.02
N GLN A 51 -6.93 -14.75 -6.28
CA GLN A 51 -8.20 -14.21 -5.78
C GLN A 51 -7.99 -12.95 -4.92
N ILE A 52 -6.97 -12.93 -4.06
CA ILE A 52 -6.62 -11.76 -3.24
C ILE A 52 -6.14 -10.61 -4.13
N ARG A 53 -5.20 -10.88 -5.06
CA ARG A 53 -4.68 -9.87 -5.99
C ARG A 53 -5.81 -9.23 -6.81
N ASP A 54 -6.68 -10.07 -7.37
CA ASP A 54 -7.75 -9.62 -8.24
C ASP A 54 -8.85 -8.91 -7.44
N GLY A 55 -9.10 -9.34 -6.20
CA GLY A 55 -9.97 -8.63 -5.26
C GLY A 55 -9.50 -7.22 -4.96
N LEU A 56 -8.20 -7.05 -4.68
CA LEU A 56 -7.58 -5.74 -4.49
C LEU A 56 -7.64 -4.91 -5.78
N GLY A 57 -7.36 -5.53 -6.93
CA GLY A 57 -7.47 -4.87 -8.24
C GLY A 57 -8.87 -4.32 -8.54
N ARG A 58 -9.94 -5.07 -8.19
CA ARG A 58 -11.34 -4.59 -8.32
C ARG A 58 -11.65 -3.38 -7.46
N LEU A 59 -10.94 -3.21 -6.34
CA LEU A 59 -11.05 -2.02 -5.47
C LEU A 59 -10.17 -0.87 -5.96
N GLY A 60 -9.52 -1.01 -7.13
CA GLY A 60 -8.56 -0.05 -7.63
C GLY A 60 -7.26 -0.04 -6.82
N ILE A 61 -6.88 -1.14 -6.18
CA ILE A 61 -5.63 -1.27 -5.45
C ILE A 61 -4.67 -2.13 -6.28
N VAL A 62 -3.53 -1.54 -6.65
CA VAL A 62 -2.48 -2.21 -7.41
C VAL A 62 -1.41 -2.70 -6.45
N VAL A 63 -1.14 -4.00 -6.47
CA VAL A 63 -0.08 -4.64 -5.69
C VAL A 63 1.12 -4.91 -6.58
N GLN A 64 2.30 -4.48 -6.17
CA GLN A 64 3.57 -4.71 -6.83
C GLN A 64 4.47 -5.55 -5.93
N ASP A 65 4.93 -6.69 -6.43
CA ASP A 65 5.92 -7.50 -5.72
C ASP A 65 7.30 -6.85 -5.88
N ALA A 66 7.97 -6.53 -4.78
CA ALA A 66 9.36 -6.08 -4.77
C ALA A 66 10.25 -7.05 -3.99
N LYS A 67 11.57 -6.92 -4.17
CA LYS A 67 12.57 -7.78 -3.52
C LYS A 67 12.49 -7.74 -1.99
N ASP A 68 12.09 -6.59 -1.44
CA ASP A 68 11.99 -6.35 0.01
C ASP A 68 10.55 -6.46 0.54
N GLY A 69 9.62 -6.98 -0.26
CA GLY A 69 8.22 -7.14 0.10
C GLY A 69 7.25 -6.57 -0.95
N ALA A 70 5.96 -6.83 -0.76
CA ALA A 70 4.94 -6.29 -1.65
C ALA A 70 4.62 -4.83 -1.28
N THR A 71 4.65 -3.94 -2.27
CA THR A 71 4.16 -2.56 -2.15
C THR A 71 2.79 -2.46 -2.80
N TRP A 72 2.01 -1.44 -2.42
CA TRP A 72 0.69 -1.23 -2.99
C TRP A 72 0.40 0.26 -3.17
N SER A 73 -0.48 0.56 -4.13
CA SER A 73 -0.93 1.92 -4.41
C SER A 73 -2.37 1.91 -4.92
N PHE A 74 -3.09 3.01 -4.72
CA PHE A 74 -4.38 3.20 -5.39
C PHE A 74 -4.13 3.51 -6.87
N ALA A 75 -4.84 2.80 -7.75
CA ALA A 75 -4.93 3.12 -9.16
C ALA A 75 -5.36 4.58 -9.26
N ARG A 76 -4.54 5.39 -9.93
CA ARG A 76 -4.85 6.80 -10.11
C ARG A 76 -6.18 6.88 -10.87
N SER A 77 -7.25 7.32 -10.22
CA SER A 77 -8.50 7.60 -10.91
C SER A 77 -8.20 8.69 -11.92
N ALA A 78 -8.33 8.38 -13.21
CA ALA A 78 -8.33 9.40 -14.24
C ALA A 78 -9.50 10.33 -13.94
N SER A 79 -9.18 11.62 -13.80
CA SER A 79 -10.17 12.69 -13.66
C SER A 79 -10.99 12.84 -14.94
#